data_AF-A0A1F2VH85-F1
#
_entry.id   AF-A0A1F2VH85-F1
#
_cell.length_a   1.000
_cell.length_b   1.000
_cell.length_c   1.000
_cell.angle_alpha   90.00
_cell.angle_beta   90.00
_cell.angle_gamma   90.00
#
_symmetry.space_group_name_H-M   'P 1'
#
loop_
_entity.id
_entity.type
_entity.pdbx_description
1 polymer ?
#
loop_
_entity_poly.entity_id
_entity_poly.type
_entity_poly.pdbx_seq_one_letter_code
_entity_poly.pdbx_strand_id
1 'polypeptide(L)'
;MPTLQDVTLAHSRRLSEIHKAREAQAAEAVLQRDVELRALPSTSKAYAQFDEDMASAREKRAATEQKAAAARVAALDGAIEARGEGLEGADATRRAADLAAIEARQKAEAAAERKYRDAISALSATTALTERVKVTRDAERVRRAELEAAQRAYAEAVAAAQSGYQGAVVGAVANDRRAAREADRAYADAVRLADVALRAAVATAERVLNSSLSALDDARKVVDECRQELAAVTESTRRLESDEFDRFRRELDAVRSG
;
A
#
# COMPACT_ATOMS: atom_id res chain seq x y z
N MET A 1 -11.65 30.40 -46.86
CA MET A 1 -12.42 31.05 -45.78
C MET A 1 -12.16 30.28 -44.50
N PRO A 2 -11.80 30.93 -43.38
CA PRO A 2 -11.71 30.25 -42.09
C PRO A 2 -13.09 29.69 -41.71
N THR A 3 -13.12 28.46 -41.18
CA THR A 3 -14.37 27.85 -40.72
C THR A 3 -14.77 28.38 -39.35
N LEU A 4 -16.03 28.19 -38.95
CA LEU A 4 -16.49 28.51 -37.60
C LEU A 4 -15.70 27.74 -36.52
N GLN A 5 -15.26 26.53 -36.84
CA GLN A 5 -14.40 25.73 -35.96
C GLN A 5 -13.00 26.36 -35.82
N ASP A 6 -12.43 26.89 -36.90
CA ASP A 6 -11.11 27.55 -36.86
C ASP A 6 -11.15 28.83 -36.01
N VAL A 7 -12.20 29.64 -36.16
CA VAL A 7 -12.37 30.90 -35.43
C VAL A 7 -12.59 30.66 -33.93
N THR A 8 -13.41 29.67 -33.56
CA THR A 8 -13.66 29.30 -32.16
C THR A 8 -12.42 28.73 -31.47
N LEU A 9 -11.67 27.85 -32.13
CA LEU A 9 -10.41 27.33 -31.60
C LEU A 9 -9.35 28.43 -31.44
N ALA A 10 -9.25 29.34 -32.41
CA ALA A 10 -8.33 30.47 -32.33
C ALA A 10 -8.68 31.41 -31.17
N HIS A 11 -9.96 31.69 -30.93
CA HIS A 11 -10.40 32.50 -29.78
C HIS A 11 -10.08 31.84 -28.44
N SER A 12 -10.38 30.54 -28.29
CA SER A 12 -10.06 29.79 -27.07
C SER A 12 -8.56 29.79 -26.75
N ARG A 13 -7.70 29.63 -27.76
CA ARG A 13 -6.24 29.69 -27.59
C ARG A 13 -5.79 31.07 -27.10
N ARG A 14 -6.28 32.14 -27.72
CA ARG A 14 -5.94 33.53 -27.34
C ARG A 14 -6.38 33.86 -25.92
N LEU A 15 -7.59 33.47 -25.51
CA LEU A 15 -8.03 33.61 -24.11
C LEU A 15 -7.15 32.82 -23.14
N SER A 16 -6.78 31.58 -23.50
CA SER A 16 -5.86 30.79 -22.69
C SER A 16 -4.49 31.46 -22.53
N GLU A 17 -3.96 32.09 -23.60
CA GLU A 17 -2.72 32.86 -23.56
C GLU A 17 -2.83 34.09 -22.65
N ILE A 18 -3.95 34.82 -22.71
CA ILE A 18 -4.23 35.96 -21.83
C ILE A 18 -4.22 35.52 -20.36
N HIS A 19 -4.92 34.42 -20.03
CA HIS A 19 -4.95 33.92 -18.66
C HIS A 19 -3.58 33.44 -18.17
N LYS A 20 -2.80 32.74 -19.01
CA LYS A 20 -1.43 32.35 -18.68
C LYS A 20 -0.52 33.56 -18.44
N ALA A 21 -0.65 34.60 -19.27
CA ALA A 21 0.11 35.83 -19.10
C ALA A 21 -0.26 36.54 -17.78
N ARG A 22 -1.56 36.60 -17.45
CA ARG A 22 -2.03 37.11 -16.15
C ARG A 22 -1.43 36.34 -14.99
N GLU A 23 -1.47 35.02 -15.02
CA GLU A 23 -0.92 34.16 -13.97
C GLU A 23 0.58 34.38 -13.79
N ALA A 24 1.33 34.46 -14.90
CA ALA A 24 2.76 34.74 -14.87
C ALA A 24 3.07 36.12 -14.28
N GLN A 25 2.37 37.17 -14.71
CA GLN A 25 2.54 38.53 -14.20
C GLN A 25 2.17 38.64 -12.71
N ALA A 26 1.08 38.00 -12.29
CA ALA A 26 0.68 37.98 -10.88
C ALA A 26 1.71 37.23 -10.02
N ALA A 27 2.27 36.13 -10.52
CA ALA A 27 3.32 35.40 -9.83
C ALA A 27 4.61 36.23 -9.71
N GLU A 28 4.99 36.93 -10.77
CA GLU A 28 6.16 37.83 -10.79
C GLU A 28 6.01 38.97 -9.78
N ALA A 29 4.86 39.65 -9.75
CA ALA A 29 4.60 40.73 -8.78
C ALA A 29 4.68 40.24 -7.32
N VAL A 30 4.18 39.02 -7.04
CA VAL A 30 4.27 38.43 -5.69
C VAL A 30 5.71 38.05 -5.33
N LEU A 31 6.46 37.49 -6.28
CA LEU A 31 7.88 37.18 -6.08
C LEU A 31 8.70 38.44 -5.82
N GLN A 32 8.47 39.49 -6.61
CA GLN A 32 9.15 40.77 -6.47
C GLN A 32 8.86 41.39 -5.10
N ARG A 33 7.59 41.41 -4.67
CA ARG A 33 7.20 41.81 -3.31
C ARG A 33 7.98 41.05 -2.25
N ASP A 34 8.10 39.73 -2.36
CA ASP A 34 8.82 38.93 -1.35
C ASP A 34 10.33 39.22 -1.34
N VAL A 35 10.94 39.49 -2.49
CA VAL A 35 12.34 39.91 -2.58
C VAL A 35 12.54 41.27 -1.90
N GLU A 36 11.67 42.24 -2.19
CA GLU A 36 11.72 43.57 -1.59
C GLU A 36 11.48 43.53 -0.09
N LEU A 37 10.45 42.82 0.34
CA LEU A 37 10.16 42.63 1.76
C LEU A 37 11.33 41.96 2.48
N ARG A 38 12.00 40.95 1.90
CA ARG A 38 13.17 40.32 2.51
C ARG A 38 14.43 41.22 2.52
N ALA A 39 14.51 42.19 1.63
CA ALA A 39 15.62 43.15 1.58
C ALA A 39 15.52 44.26 2.65
N LEU A 40 14.32 44.50 3.20
CA LEU A 40 14.10 45.47 4.25
C LEU A 40 14.75 45.02 5.58
N PRO A 41 15.61 45.83 6.22
CA PRO A 41 16.20 45.46 7.52
C PRO A 41 15.14 45.28 8.62
N SER A 42 14.03 46.02 8.56
CA SER A 42 12.93 46.00 9.53
C SER A 42 12.18 44.67 9.56
N THR A 43 12.10 43.95 8.44
CA THR A 43 11.39 42.68 8.29
C THR A 43 12.29 41.47 8.55
N SER A 44 13.61 41.66 8.59
CA SER A 44 14.61 40.60 8.71
C SER A 44 14.30 39.59 9.81
N LYS A 45 13.92 40.09 11.00
CA LYS A 45 13.54 39.24 12.14
C LYS A 45 12.26 38.44 11.88
N ALA A 46 11.27 39.03 11.21
CA ALA A 46 10.01 38.35 10.90
C ALA A 46 10.22 37.21 9.89
N TYR A 47 11.03 37.44 8.85
CA TYR A 47 11.38 36.39 7.89
C TYR A 47 12.31 35.32 8.49
N ALA A 48 13.26 35.71 9.33
CA ALA A 48 14.10 34.74 10.03
C ALA A 48 13.25 33.78 10.89
N GLN A 49 12.27 34.32 11.64
CA GLN A 49 11.33 33.51 12.42
C GLN A 49 10.48 32.60 11.52
N PHE A 50 9.95 33.14 10.41
CA PHE A 50 9.18 32.37 9.46
C PHE A 50 9.99 31.20 8.86
N ASP A 51 11.23 31.46 8.45
CA ASP A 51 12.12 30.44 7.88
C ASP A 51 12.48 29.37 8.93
N GLU A 52 12.69 29.76 10.20
CA GLU A 52 12.89 28.85 11.33
C GLU A 52 11.65 27.97 11.60
N ASP A 53 10.46 28.58 11.66
CA ASP A 53 9.19 27.86 11.86
C ASP A 53 8.96 26.85 10.73
N MET A 54 9.26 27.24 9.49
CA MET A 54 9.16 26.39 8.30
C MET A 54 10.18 25.25 8.30
N ALA A 55 11.42 25.51 8.74
CA ALA A 55 12.44 24.47 8.90
C ALA A 55 12.01 23.46 9.97
N SER A 56 11.55 23.94 11.14
CA SER A 56 11.07 23.10 12.23
C SER A 56 9.85 22.25 11.83
N ALA A 57 8.91 22.83 11.08
CA ALA A 57 7.74 22.11 10.59
C ALA A 57 8.11 20.98 9.60
N ARG A 58 9.04 21.25 8.68
CA ARG A 58 9.56 20.24 7.74
C ARG A 58 10.31 19.13 8.46
N GLU A 59 11.12 19.47 9.45
CA GLU A 59 11.85 18.49 10.27
C GLU A 59 10.88 17.59 11.04
N LYS A 60 9.85 18.15 11.68
CA LYS A 60 8.81 17.37 12.37
C LYS A 60 8.06 16.44 11.43
N ARG A 61 7.75 16.89 10.21
CA ARG A 61 7.15 16.05 9.17
C ARG A 61 8.09 14.90 8.80
N ALA A 62 9.34 15.20 8.45
CA ALA A 62 10.33 14.20 8.06
C ALA A 62 10.56 13.16 9.18
N ALA A 63 10.65 13.61 10.43
CA ALA A 63 10.78 12.73 11.59
C ALA A 63 9.55 11.82 11.77
N THR A 64 8.34 12.34 11.52
CA THR A 64 7.10 11.55 11.60
C THR A 64 7.05 10.50 10.49
N GLU A 65 7.39 10.88 9.26
CA GLU A 65 7.46 9.96 8.12
C GLU A 65 8.52 8.88 8.32
N GLN A 66 9.70 9.24 8.85
CA GLN A 66 10.77 8.30 9.17
C GLN A 66 10.34 7.30 10.24
N LYS A 67 9.70 7.77 11.31
CA LYS A 67 9.14 6.89 12.36
C LYS A 67 8.07 5.96 11.81
N ALA A 68 7.18 6.47 10.94
CA ALA A 68 6.16 5.67 10.30
C ALA A 68 6.76 4.61 9.37
N ALA A 69 7.81 4.96 8.61
CA ALA A 69 8.52 4.02 7.75
C ALA A 69 9.21 2.92 8.57
N ALA A 70 9.88 3.29 9.66
CA ALA A 70 10.50 2.33 10.58
C ALA A 70 9.46 1.40 11.23
N ALA A 71 8.32 1.94 11.67
CA ALA A 71 7.23 1.14 12.24
C ALA A 71 6.63 0.17 11.22
N ARG A 72 6.50 0.59 9.95
CA ARG A 72 6.06 -0.27 8.85
C ARG A 72 7.03 -1.44 8.62
N VAL A 73 8.33 -1.16 8.57
CA VAL A 73 9.35 -2.20 8.41
C VAL A 73 9.32 -3.17 9.59
N ALA A 74 9.29 -2.67 10.83
CA ALA A 74 9.21 -3.51 12.02
C ALA A 74 7.95 -4.40 12.05
N ALA A 75 6.80 -3.90 11.58
CA ALA A 75 5.58 -4.69 11.47
C ALA A 75 5.69 -5.81 10.42
N LEU A 76 6.36 -5.55 9.30
CA LEU A 76 6.61 -6.55 8.26
C LEU A 76 7.60 -7.61 8.72
N ASP A 77 8.67 -7.21 9.40
CA ASP A 77 9.67 -8.13 9.96
C ASP A 77 9.02 -9.05 11.01
N GLY A 78 8.23 -8.49 11.93
CA GLY A 78 7.49 -9.29 12.91
C GLY A 78 6.49 -10.27 12.26
N ALA A 79 5.89 -9.91 11.12
CA ALA A 79 5.03 -10.83 10.37
C ALA A 79 5.84 -11.97 9.72
N ILE A 80 7.05 -11.68 9.21
CA ILE A 80 7.95 -12.68 8.65
C ILE A 80 8.41 -13.68 9.72
N GLU A 81 8.75 -13.19 10.92
CA GLU A 81 9.11 -14.03 12.06
C GLU A 81 7.95 -14.93 12.48
N ALA A 82 6.76 -14.37 12.69
CA ALA A 82 5.56 -15.13 13.05
C ALA A 82 5.19 -16.19 12.00
N ARG A 83 5.38 -15.90 10.71
CA ARG A 83 5.25 -16.90 9.65
C ARG A 83 6.28 -18.01 9.80
N GLY A 84 7.55 -17.66 10.01
CA GLY A 84 8.63 -18.63 10.18
C GLY A 84 8.31 -19.61 11.30
N GLU A 85 8.01 -19.10 12.49
CA GLU A 85 7.65 -19.90 13.66
C GLU A 85 6.42 -20.79 13.40
N GLY A 86 5.37 -20.22 12.79
CA GLY A 86 4.15 -20.96 12.46
C GLY A 86 4.38 -22.10 11.47
N LEU A 87 5.21 -21.89 10.44
CA LEU A 87 5.54 -22.90 9.44
C LEU A 87 6.48 -23.98 9.99
N GLU A 88 7.45 -23.60 10.81
CA GLU A 88 8.32 -24.56 11.51
C GLU A 88 7.49 -25.47 12.44
N GLY A 89 6.57 -24.90 13.21
CA GLY A 89 5.66 -25.67 14.06
C GLY A 89 4.72 -26.60 13.26
N ALA A 90 4.20 -26.11 12.13
CA ALA A 90 3.37 -26.92 11.24
C ALA A 90 4.15 -28.08 10.60
N ASP A 91 5.39 -27.85 10.15
CA ASP A 91 6.23 -28.91 9.59
C ASP A 91 6.65 -29.91 10.66
N ALA A 92 6.98 -29.47 11.87
CA ALA A 92 7.25 -30.35 13.00
C ALA A 92 6.04 -31.26 13.31
N THR A 93 4.83 -30.69 13.31
CA THR A 93 3.58 -31.44 13.51
C THR A 93 3.35 -32.46 12.40
N ARG A 94 3.58 -32.08 11.14
CA ARG A 94 3.49 -32.99 9.99
C ARG A 94 4.47 -34.16 10.12
N ARG A 95 5.74 -33.88 10.41
CA ARG A 95 6.77 -34.92 10.59
C ARG A 95 6.44 -35.87 11.74
N ALA A 96 5.93 -35.33 12.86
CA ALA A 96 5.50 -36.15 13.99
C ALA A 96 4.32 -37.07 13.61
N ALA A 97 3.35 -36.56 12.84
CA ALA A 97 2.24 -37.35 12.32
C ALA A 97 2.72 -38.44 11.34
N ASP A 98 3.67 -38.14 10.46
CA ASP A 98 4.27 -39.11 9.54
C ASP A 98 4.96 -40.25 10.31
N LEU A 99 5.76 -39.93 11.33
CA LEU A 99 6.41 -40.93 12.19
C LEU A 99 5.39 -41.81 12.92
N ALA A 100 4.36 -41.21 13.51
CA ALA A 100 3.28 -41.94 14.18
C ALA A 100 2.54 -42.88 13.21
N ALA A 101 2.29 -42.43 11.97
CA ALA A 101 1.66 -43.24 10.93
C ALA A 101 2.55 -44.43 10.53
N ILE A 102 3.87 -44.23 10.39
CA ILE A 102 4.83 -45.31 10.11
C ILE A 102 4.81 -46.35 11.22
N GLU A 103 4.90 -45.92 12.48
CA GLU A 103 4.86 -46.82 13.64
C GLU A 103 3.54 -47.60 13.72
N ALA A 104 2.41 -46.92 13.50
CA ALA A 104 1.09 -47.57 13.49
C ALA A 104 0.99 -48.63 12.39
N ARG A 105 1.52 -48.33 11.18
CA ARG A 105 1.57 -49.28 10.06
C ARG A 105 2.40 -50.49 10.41
N GLN A 106 3.62 -50.30 10.92
CA GLN A 106 4.51 -51.40 11.31
C GLN A 106 3.90 -52.29 12.39
N LYS A 107 3.24 -51.70 13.39
CA LYS A 107 2.53 -52.45 14.44
C LYS A 107 1.37 -53.28 13.85
N ALA A 108 0.60 -52.72 12.93
CA ALA A 108 -0.49 -53.42 12.27
C ALA A 108 0.00 -54.56 11.37
N GLU A 109 1.07 -54.33 10.59
CA GLU A 109 1.72 -55.35 9.77
C GLU A 109 2.26 -56.49 10.62
N ALA A 110 2.98 -56.19 11.71
CA ALA A 110 3.51 -57.20 12.63
C ALA A 110 2.38 -58.03 13.30
N ALA A 111 1.25 -57.40 13.63
CA ALA A 111 0.08 -58.10 14.17
C ALA A 111 -0.54 -59.04 13.13
N ALA A 112 -0.68 -58.61 11.88
CA ALA A 112 -1.20 -59.43 10.78
C ALA A 112 -0.27 -60.64 10.51
N GLU A 113 1.05 -60.43 10.49
CA GLU A 113 2.04 -61.50 10.36
C GLU A 113 1.99 -62.50 11.51
N ARG A 114 1.80 -62.02 12.74
CA ARG A 114 1.68 -62.88 13.92
C ARG A 114 0.44 -63.77 13.82
N LYS A 115 -0.74 -63.19 13.51
CA LYS A 115 -1.97 -63.97 13.31
C LYS A 115 -1.81 -65.03 12.22
N TYR A 116 -1.14 -64.68 11.13
CA TYR A 116 -0.84 -65.63 10.07
C TYR A 116 0.03 -66.78 10.58
N ARG A 117 1.15 -66.49 11.26
CA ARG A 117 2.02 -67.53 11.84
C ARG A 117 1.29 -68.42 12.83
N ASP A 118 0.50 -67.84 13.74
CA ASP A 118 -0.28 -68.59 14.72
C ASP A 118 -1.27 -69.54 14.05
N ALA A 119 -1.94 -69.08 12.98
CA ALA A 119 -2.85 -69.91 12.17
C ALA A 119 -2.11 -71.07 11.46
N ILE A 120 -0.90 -70.82 10.92
CA ILE A 120 -0.09 -71.86 10.28
C ILE A 120 0.45 -72.86 11.30
N SER A 121 0.91 -72.42 12.47
CA SER A 121 1.41 -73.30 13.53
C SER A 121 0.32 -74.24 14.07
N ALA A 122 -0.93 -73.78 14.13
CA ALA A 122 -2.08 -74.58 14.53
C ALA A 122 -2.41 -75.75 13.56
N LEU A 123 -1.93 -75.71 12.30
CA LEU A 123 -2.14 -76.77 11.30
C LEU A 123 -1.45 -78.10 11.66
N SER A 124 -0.44 -78.06 12.55
CA SER A 124 0.26 -79.26 13.03
C SER A 124 -0.67 -80.27 13.71
N ALA A 125 -1.82 -79.83 14.24
CA ALA A 125 -2.83 -80.66 14.89
C ALA A 125 -3.90 -81.23 13.94
N THR A 126 -3.98 -80.77 12.68
CA THR A 126 -5.02 -81.18 11.72
C THR A 126 -4.53 -82.35 10.87
N THR A 127 -5.25 -83.45 10.71
CA THR A 127 -4.80 -84.62 9.91
C THR A 127 -5.32 -84.63 8.47
N ALA A 128 -6.43 -83.93 8.18
CA ALA A 128 -7.03 -83.90 6.85
C ALA A 128 -6.39 -82.84 5.93
N LEU A 129 -5.88 -83.26 4.77
CA LEU A 129 -5.22 -82.39 3.79
C LEU A 129 -6.15 -81.26 3.30
N THR A 130 -7.42 -81.56 3.03
CA THR A 130 -8.40 -80.59 2.53
C THR A 130 -8.68 -79.47 3.53
N GLU A 131 -8.69 -79.80 4.82
CA GLU A 131 -8.90 -78.84 5.90
C GLU A 131 -7.67 -77.95 6.11
N ARG A 132 -6.47 -78.53 6.00
CA ARG A 132 -5.20 -77.76 6.02
C ARG A 132 -5.15 -76.73 4.89
N VAL A 133 -5.48 -77.12 3.66
CA VAL A 133 -5.49 -76.21 2.51
C VAL A 133 -6.48 -75.05 2.70
N LYS A 134 -7.66 -75.33 3.26
CA LYS A 134 -8.67 -74.31 3.53
C LYS A 134 -8.19 -73.30 4.57
N VAL A 135 -7.66 -73.76 5.71
CA VAL A 135 -7.17 -72.90 6.79
C VAL A 135 -6.00 -72.03 6.33
N THR A 136 -5.04 -72.58 5.55
CA THR A 136 -3.94 -71.78 4.98
C THR A 136 -4.46 -70.67 4.07
N ARG A 137 -5.40 -71.00 3.16
CA ARG A 137 -5.97 -70.02 2.23
C ARG A 137 -6.75 -68.92 2.95
N ASP A 138 -7.52 -69.28 3.99
CA ASP A 138 -8.25 -68.33 4.81
C ASP A 138 -7.30 -67.42 5.60
N ALA A 139 -6.24 -67.98 6.18
CA ALA A 139 -5.20 -67.23 6.90
C ALA A 139 -4.45 -66.24 5.97
N GLU A 140 -4.08 -66.66 4.76
CA GLU A 140 -3.48 -65.78 3.76
C GLU A 140 -4.42 -64.64 3.36
N ARG A 141 -5.72 -64.94 3.17
CA ARG A 141 -6.72 -63.93 2.84
C ARG A 141 -6.87 -62.89 3.96
N VAL A 142 -6.94 -63.33 5.21
CA VAL A 142 -7.03 -62.42 6.37
C VAL A 142 -5.77 -61.56 6.47
N ARG A 143 -4.58 -62.16 6.35
CA ARG A 143 -3.31 -61.41 6.34
C ARG A 143 -3.30 -60.32 5.27
N ARG A 144 -3.66 -60.66 4.02
CA ARG A 144 -3.72 -59.68 2.93
C ARG A 144 -4.69 -58.53 3.22
N ALA A 145 -5.89 -58.85 3.71
CA ALA A 145 -6.88 -57.83 4.05
C ALA A 145 -6.40 -56.89 5.17
N GLU A 146 -5.73 -57.41 6.20
CA GLU A 146 -5.18 -56.61 7.29
C GLU A 146 -3.99 -55.74 6.85
N LEU A 147 -3.12 -56.26 5.97
CA LEU A 147 -2.02 -55.47 5.38
C LEU A 147 -2.55 -54.34 4.49
N GLU A 148 -3.55 -54.62 3.65
CA GLU A 148 -4.21 -53.60 2.84
C GLU A 148 -4.89 -52.53 3.71
N ALA A 149 -5.55 -52.93 4.81
CA ALA A 149 -6.16 -52.00 5.75
C ALA A 149 -5.11 -51.11 6.43
N ALA A 150 -3.97 -51.68 6.87
CA ALA A 150 -2.86 -50.93 7.43
C ALA A 150 -2.27 -49.93 6.43
N GLN A 151 -2.12 -50.33 5.16
CA GLN A 151 -1.63 -49.44 4.10
C GLN A 151 -2.59 -48.29 3.82
N ARG A 152 -3.91 -48.54 3.81
CA ARG A 152 -4.93 -47.49 3.64
C ARG A 152 -4.91 -46.50 4.80
N ALA A 153 -4.90 -47.00 6.03
CA ALA A 153 -4.85 -46.16 7.24
C ALA A 153 -3.58 -45.28 7.26
N TYR A 154 -2.43 -45.84 6.86
CA TYR A 154 -1.20 -45.07 6.69
C TYR A 154 -1.34 -43.96 5.65
N ALA A 155 -1.86 -44.29 4.46
CA ALA A 155 -2.05 -43.32 3.38
C ALA A 155 -3.00 -42.18 3.77
N GLU A 156 -4.09 -42.51 4.47
CA GLU A 156 -5.04 -41.52 5.01
C GLU A 156 -4.38 -40.60 6.04
N ALA A 157 -3.58 -41.16 6.96
CA ALA A 157 -2.87 -40.38 7.97
C ALA A 157 -1.86 -39.41 7.35
N VAL A 158 -1.07 -39.86 6.38
CA VAL A 158 -0.10 -39.00 5.65
C VAL A 158 -0.83 -37.92 4.84
N ALA A 159 -1.93 -38.27 4.17
CA ALA A 159 -2.73 -37.31 3.42
C ALA A 159 -3.33 -36.22 4.34
N ALA A 160 -3.83 -36.61 5.52
CA ALA A 160 -4.34 -35.68 6.52
C ALA A 160 -3.25 -34.74 7.06
N ALA A 161 -2.07 -35.28 7.40
CA ALA A 161 -0.94 -34.50 7.86
C ALA A 161 -0.47 -33.48 6.80
N GLN A 162 -0.38 -33.91 5.54
CA GLN A 162 -0.02 -33.04 4.42
C GLN A 162 -1.07 -31.96 4.18
N SER A 163 -2.36 -32.30 4.26
CA SER A 163 -3.46 -31.32 4.13
C SER A 163 -3.40 -30.27 5.25
N GLY A 164 -3.14 -30.68 6.49
CA GLY A 164 -2.96 -29.76 7.62
C GLY A 164 -1.80 -28.79 7.41
N TYR A 165 -0.65 -29.28 6.95
CA TYR A 165 0.50 -28.43 6.63
C TYR A 165 0.19 -27.43 5.50
N GLN A 166 -0.46 -27.88 4.42
CA GLN A 166 -0.89 -26.99 3.34
C GLN A 166 -1.86 -25.91 3.84
N GLY A 167 -2.79 -26.28 4.73
CA GLY A 167 -3.68 -25.31 5.39
C GLY A 167 -2.90 -24.26 6.18
N ALA A 168 -1.87 -24.66 6.92
CA ALA A 168 -1.00 -23.74 7.65
C ALA A 168 -0.23 -22.79 6.71
N VAL A 169 0.29 -23.30 5.59
CA VAL A 169 0.96 -22.48 4.55
C VAL A 169 0.02 -21.42 3.98
N VAL A 170 -1.20 -21.83 3.59
CA VAL A 170 -2.21 -20.90 3.06
C VAL A 170 -2.60 -19.85 4.10
N GLY A 171 -2.81 -20.28 5.35
CA GLY A 171 -3.11 -19.37 6.46
C GLY A 171 -2.00 -18.36 6.71
N ALA A 172 -0.73 -18.79 6.67
CA ALA A 172 0.42 -17.93 6.85
C ALA A 172 0.51 -16.86 5.74
N VAL A 173 0.35 -17.24 4.47
CA VAL A 173 0.33 -16.29 3.33
C VAL A 173 -0.83 -15.30 3.45
N ALA A 174 -2.00 -15.74 3.92
CA ALA A 174 -3.13 -14.85 4.14
C ALA A 174 -2.84 -13.82 5.26
N ASN A 175 -2.21 -14.27 6.35
CA ASN A 175 -1.81 -13.40 7.46
C ASN A 175 -0.73 -12.40 7.05
N ASP A 176 0.29 -12.82 6.29
CA ASP A 176 1.31 -11.91 5.73
C ASP A 176 0.68 -10.78 4.92
N ARG A 177 -0.25 -11.13 4.02
CA ARG A 177 -0.94 -10.14 3.18
C ARG A 177 -1.77 -9.19 4.02
N ARG A 178 -2.37 -9.67 5.10
CA ARG A 178 -3.14 -8.85 6.03
C ARG A 178 -2.22 -7.88 6.79
N ALA A 179 -1.14 -8.40 7.38
CA ALA A 179 -0.15 -7.61 8.10
C ALA A 179 0.47 -6.53 7.20
N ALA A 180 0.83 -6.87 5.97
CA ALA A 180 1.36 -5.91 5.00
C ALA A 180 0.37 -4.79 4.69
N ARG A 181 -0.91 -5.12 4.45
CA ARG A 181 -1.95 -4.11 4.21
C ARG A 181 -2.19 -3.23 5.43
N GLU A 182 -2.17 -3.79 6.63
CA GLU A 182 -2.36 -3.04 7.87
C GLU A 182 -1.17 -2.10 8.12
N ALA A 183 0.06 -2.55 7.89
CA ALA A 183 1.27 -1.74 7.97
C ALA A 183 1.28 -0.60 6.92
N ASP A 184 0.87 -0.89 5.69
CA ASP A 184 0.76 0.11 4.61
C ASP A 184 -0.30 1.18 4.92
N ARG A 185 -1.45 0.78 5.47
CA ARG A 185 -2.50 1.71 5.91
C ARG A 185 -2.01 2.60 7.04
N ALA A 186 -1.41 2.03 8.08
CA ALA A 186 -0.89 2.78 9.21
C ALA A 186 0.19 3.80 8.77
N TYR A 187 1.06 3.40 7.84
CA TYR A 187 2.04 4.30 7.23
C TYR A 187 1.37 5.45 6.47
N ALA A 188 0.40 5.15 5.60
CA ALA A 188 -0.32 6.16 4.83
C ALA A 188 -1.09 7.14 5.74
N ASP A 189 -1.67 6.65 6.84
CA ASP A 189 -2.36 7.48 7.83
C ASP A 189 -1.39 8.44 8.52
N ALA A 190 -0.22 7.95 8.91
CA ALA A 190 0.82 8.78 9.53
C ALA A 190 1.36 9.86 8.58
N VAL A 191 1.60 9.53 7.31
CA VAL A 191 2.02 10.50 6.28
C VAL A 191 0.94 11.56 6.08
N ARG A 192 -0.33 11.17 5.95
CA ARG A 192 -1.45 12.12 5.81
C ARG A 192 -1.56 13.05 7.02
N LEU A 193 -1.40 12.52 8.23
CA LEU A 193 -1.42 13.33 9.45
C LEU A 193 -0.25 14.32 9.47
N ALA A 194 0.95 13.88 9.08
CA ALA A 194 2.13 14.73 9.00
C ALA A 194 1.97 15.87 7.97
N ASP A 195 1.36 15.58 6.83
CA ASP A 195 1.03 16.58 5.81
C ASP A 195 0.01 17.61 6.32
N VAL A 196 -1.04 17.16 7.01
CA VAL A 196 -2.03 18.06 7.63
C VAL A 196 -1.36 18.95 8.68
N ALA A 197 -0.49 18.39 9.52
CA ALA A 197 0.25 19.14 10.52
C ALA A 197 1.19 20.17 9.88
N LEU A 198 1.87 19.82 8.78
CA LEU A 198 2.70 20.77 8.03
C LEU A 198 1.87 21.93 7.48
N ARG A 199 0.72 21.64 6.85
CA ARG A 199 -0.17 22.69 6.31
C ARG A 199 -0.68 23.62 7.41
N ALA A 200 -1.02 23.09 8.58
CA ALA A 200 -1.44 23.89 9.72
C ALA A 200 -0.30 24.77 10.27
N ALA A 201 0.93 24.24 10.30
CA ALA A 201 2.11 24.99 10.69
C ALA A 201 2.41 26.12 9.71
N VAL A 202 2.36 25.85 8.39
CA VAL A 202 2.52 26.86 7.32
C VAL A 202 1.50 27.99 7.50
N ALA A 203 0.22 27.66 7.60
CA ALA A 203 -0.83 28.67 7.76
C ALA A 203 -0.67 29.52 9.03
N THR A 204 -0.09 28.93 10.09
CA THR A 204 0.21 29.64 11.33
C THR A 204 1.41 30.57 11.16
N ALA A 205 2.50 30.09 10.57
CA ALA A 205 3.70 30.88 10.30
C ALA A 205 3.39 32.05 9.36
N GLU A 206 2.59 31.83 8.30
CA GLU A 206 2.12 32.89 7.40
C GLU A 206 1.28 33.93 8.12
N ARG A 207 0.40 33.53 9.05
CA ARG A 207 -0.39 34.47 9.85
C ARG A 207 0.49 35.33 10.75
N VAL A 208 1.49 34.73 11.39
CA VAL A 208 2.46 35.43 12.24
C VAL A 208 3.32 36.39 11.41
N LEU A 209 3.79 35.96 10.23
CA LEU A 209 4.54 36.79 9.30
C LEU A 209 3.71 38.00 8.86
N ASN A 210 2.49 37.78 8.37
CA ASN A 210 1.59 38.84 7.93
C ASN A 210 1.28 39.84 9.06
N SER A 211 1.03 39.33 10.27
CA SER A 211 0.83 40.19 11.45
C SER A 211 2.06 41.05 11.73
N SER A 212 3.26 40.48 11.65
CA SER A 212 4.52 41.18 11.88
C SER A 212 4.78 42.25 10.81
N LEU A 213 4.58 41.90 9.54
CA LEU A 213 4.73 42.84 8.42
C LEU A 213 3.74 44.00 8.52
N SER A 214 2.50 43.74 8.95
CA SER A 214 1.48 44.79 9.10
C SER A 214 1.81 45.83 10.18
N ALA A 215 2.68 45.51 11.12
CA ALA A 215 3.13 46.45 12.14
C ALA A 215 4.24 47.40 11.63
N LEU A 216 4.89 47.08 10.51
CA LEU A 216 6.01 47.83 9.96
C LEU A 216 5.54 48.77 8.83
N ASP A 217 5.90 50.05 8.89
CA ASP A 217 5.41 51.07 7.94
C ASP A 217 5.99 50.88 6.53
N ASP A 218 7.28 50.55 6.43
CA ASP A 218 7.98 50.28 5.18
C ASP A 218 7.50 49.00 4.50
N ALA A 219 7.29 47.93 5.27
CA ALA A 219 6.70 46.69 4.75
C ALA A 219 5.26 46.90 4.23
N ARG A 220 4.46 47.73 4.92
CA ARG A 220 3.10 48.07 4.46
C ARG A 220 3.11 48.75 3.09
N LYS A 221 4.06 49.66 2.84
CA LYS A 221 4.18 50.32 1.53
C LYS A 221 4.43 49.31 0.41
N VAL A 222 5.39 48.40 0.59
CA VAL A 222 5.70 47.34 -0.40
C VAL A 222 4.48 46.44 -0.63
N VAL A 223 3.74 46.08 0.43
CA VAL A 223 2.51 45.30 0.30
C VAL A 223 1.43 46.05 -0.48
N ASP A 224 1.27 47.35 -0.24
CA ASP A 224 0.28 48.18 -0.92
C ASP A 224 0.66 48.44 -2.39
N GLU A 225 1.95 48.60 -2.70
CA GLU A 225 2.47 48.68 -4.07
C GLU A 225 2.17 47.38 -4.84
N CYS A 226 2.49 46.22 -4.26
CA CYS A 226 2.16 44.92 -4.85
C CYS A 226 0.64 44.76 -5.08
N ARG A 227 -0.21 45.24 -4.16
CA ARG A 227 -1.67 45.22 -4.36
C ARG A 227 -2.11 46.08 -5.55
N GLN A 228 -1.48 47.24 -5.74
CA GLN A 228 -1.76 48.11 -6.89
C GLN A 228 -1.32 47.45 -8.21
N GLU A 229 -0.16 46.80 -8.23
CA GLU A 229 0.30 46.04 -9.40
C GLU A 229 -0.64 44.90 -9.76
N LEU A 230 -1.07 44.10 -8.78
CA LEU A 230 -2.03 43.02 -9.00
C LEU A 230 -3.39 43.53 -9.50
N ALA A 231 -3.83 44.69 -9.01
CA ALA A 231 -5.03 45.36 -9.51
C ALA A 231 -4.85 45.81 -10.97
N ALA A 232 -3.68 46.36 -11.33
CA ALA A 232 -3.35 46.76 -12.70
C ALA A 232 -3.28 45.55 -13.65
N VAL A 233 -2.69 44.42 -13.23
CA VAL A 233 -2.69 43.16 -14.00
C VAL A 233 -4.12 42.68 -14.25
N THR A 234 -4.97 42.72 -13.23
CA THR A 234 -6.38 42.31 -13.35
C THR A 234 -7.15 43.20 -14.32
N GLU A 235 -6.96 44.52 -14.23
CA GLU A 235 -7.59 45.49 -15.13
C GLU A 235 -7.09 45.34 -16.57
N SER A 236 -5.79 45.17 -16.78
CA SER A 236 -5.20 44.89 -18.09
C SER A 236 -5.76 43.61 -18.71
N THR A 237 -5.90 42.55 -17.91
CA THR A 237 -6.48 41.27 -18.36
C THR A 237 -7.93 41.47 -18.82
N ARG A 238 -8.75 42.20 -18.06
CA ARG A 238 -10.15 42.48 -18.44
C ARG A 238 -10.26 43.23 -19.77
N ARG A 239 -9.35 44.17 -20.02
CA ARG A 239 -9.30 44.90 -21.30
C ARG A 239 -8.93 43.96 -22.46
N LEU A 240 -7.89 43.14 -22.28
CA LEU A 240 -7.48 42.15 -23.29
C LEU A 240 -8.58 41.13 -23.58
N GLU A 241 -9.30 40.67 -22.55
CA GLU A 241 -10.46 39.79 -22.72
C GLU A 241 -11.56 40.48 -23.54
N SER A 242 -11.92 41.73 -23.20
CA SER A 242 -12.93 42.50 -23.94
C SER A 242 -12.53 42.69 -25.41
N ASP A 243 -11.29 43.07 -25.66
CA ASP A 243 -10.77 43.29 -27.02
C ASP A 243 -10.78 41.98 -27.84
N GLU A 244 -10.41 40.85 -27.23
CA GLU A 244 -10.47 39.54 -27.89
C GLU A 244 -11.91 39.04 -28.10
N PHE A 245 -12.86 39.37 -27.22
CA PHE A 245 -14.28 39.10 -27.47
C PHE A 245 -14.84 39.94 -28.63
N ASP A 246 -14.50 41.22 -28.71
CA ASP A 246 -14.93 42.08 -29.81
C ASP A 246 -14.26 41.71 -31.15
N ARG A 247 -13.02 41.23 -31.09
CA ARG A 247 -12.35 40.62 -32.24
C ARG A 247 -13.05 39.34 -32.69
N PHE A 248 -13.36 38.43 -31.75
CA PHE A 248 -14.05 37.18 -32.06
C PHE A 248 -15.44 37.42 -32.67
N ARG A 249 -16.20 38.41 -32.18
CA ARG A 249 -17.48 38.82 -32.79
C ARG A 249 -17.31 39.23 -34.25
N ARG A 250 -16.33 40.09 -34.55
CA ARG A 250 -16.02 40.52 -35.93
C ARG A 250 -15.62 39.35 -36.83
N GLU A 251 -14.81 38.42 -36.32
CA GLU A 251 -14.41 37.21 -37.05
C GLU A 251 -15.61 36.29 -37.32
N LEU A 252 -16.56 36.15 -36.36
CA LEU A 252 -17.80 35.39 -36.56
C LEU A 252 -18.72 36.04 -37.60
N ASP A 253 -18.90 37.36 -37.55
CA ASP A 253 -19.74 38.07 -38.50
C ASP A 253 -19.18 37.97 -39.93
N ALA A 254 -17.84 38.01 -40.08
CA ALA A 254 -17.19 37.79 -41.38
C ALA A 254 -17.42 36.39 -41.95
N VAL A 255 -17.39 35.35 -41.10
CA VAL A 255 -17.69 33.95 -41.52
C VAL A 255 -19.17 33.75 -41.84
N ARG A 256 -20.07 34.52 -41.24
CA ARG A 256 -21.52 34.47 -41.53
C ARG A 256 -21.92 35.22 -42.80
N SER A 257 -21.12 36.22 -43.19
CA SER A 257 -21.44 37.15 -44.28
C SER A 257 -20.83 36.75 -45.63
N GLY A 258 -19.95 35.75 -45.67
CA GLY A 258 -19.27 35.25 -46.87
C GLY A 258 -19.43 33.76 -47.05
#